data_AF-A0A949VXV5-F1
#
_entry.id   AF-A0A949VXV5-F1
#
_cell.length_a   1.000
_cell.length_b   1.000
_cell.length_c   1.000
_cell.angle_alpha   90.00
_cell.angle_beta   90.00
_cell.angle_gamma   90.00
#
_symmetry.space_group_name_H-M   'P 1'
#
loop_
_entity.id
_entity.type
_entity.pdbx_description
1 polymer ?
#
loop_
_entity_poly.entity_id
_entity_poly.type
_entity_poly.pdbx_seq_one_letter_code
_entity_poly.pdbx_strand_id
1 'polypeptide(L)'
;MVTSMSKNSRIEYLLSIKKRYNSSSKLEKKSILDEFCKTCGYNRKYSIRILNAKPRKQKKKKLGRQKKYEGEEFKGFLIKTWKASNLPCGKRLEPIIKIWLPKYIESGEKLTTETIEKLNDISASTIDRIFKPIRHRYKKRGLCTTKPGSILKELIPIRTNQ
;
A
#
# COMPACT_ATOMS: atom_id res chain seq x y z
N MET A 1 -24.93 25.77 -35.83
CA MET A 1 -24.57 25.52 -34.42
C MET A 1 -24.02 24.12 -34.31
N VAL A 2 -22.72 23.93 -34.00
CA VAL A 2 -22.15 22.59 -33.83
C VAL A 2 -22.47 22.14 -32.40
N THR A 3 -23.40 21.20 -32.27
CA THR A 3 -23.72 20.54 -30.99
C THR A 3 -22.46 19.87 -30.45
N SER A 4 -21.90 20.43 -29.38
CA SER A 4 -20.69 19.89 -28.77
C SER A 4 -20.99 18.53 -28.13
N MET A 5 -20.60 17.45 -28.80
CA MET A 5 -20.69 16.09 -28.25
C MET A 5 -20.01 15.99 -26.88
N SER A 6 -20.64 15.26 -25.95
CA SER A 6 -20.06 14.88 -24.66
C SER A 6 -18.74 14.12 -24.85
N LYS A 7 -17.84 14.20 -23.87
CA LYS A 7 -16.56 13.48 -23.88
C LYS A 7 -16.74 11.98 -24.05
N ASN A 8 -17.73 11.38 -23.39
CA ASN A 8 -17.99 9.93 -23.47
C ASN A 8 -18.43 9.53 -24.88
N SER A 9 -19.34 10.30 -25.50
CA SER A 9 -19.81 10.04 -26.86
C SER A 9 -18.68 10.14 -27.90
N ARG A 10 -17.72 11.06 -27.70
CA ARG A 10 -16.52 11.15 -28.56
C ARG A 10 -15.60 9.94 -28.39
N ILE A 11 -15.51 9.37 -27.19
CA ILE A 11 -14.73 8.15 -26.92
C ILE A 11 -15.39 6.94 -27.58
N GLU A 12 -16.70 6.79 -27.45
CA GLU A 12 -17.48 5.72 -28.10
C GLU A 12 -17.34 5.78 -29.63
N TYR A 13 -17.50 6.98 -30.20
CA TYR A 13 -17.31 7.21 -31.62
C TYR A 13 -15.86 6.90 -32.05
N LEU A 14 -14.85 7.34 -31.27
CA LEU A 14 -13.47 6.97 -31.54
C LEU A 14 -13.27 5.45 -31.58
N LEU A 15 -13.83 4.71 -30.61
CA LEU A 15 -13.68 3.26 -30.52
C LEU A 15 -14.33 2.55 -31.73
N SER A 16 -15.48 3.02 -32.22
CA SER A 16 -16.17 2.41 -33.36
C SER A 16 -15.43 2.61 -34.68
N ILE A 17 -14.87 3.81 -34.93
CA ILE A 17 -14.22 4.13 -36.22
C ILE A 17 -12.78 3.63 -36.26
N LYS A 18 -12.11 3.45 -35.11
CA LYS A 18 -10.69 3.10 -35.04
C LYS A 18 -10.33 1.84 -35.83
N LYS A 19 -11.19 0.82 -35.82
CA LYS A 19 -11.00 -0.40 -36.61
C LYS A 19 -11.05 -0.09 -38.11
N ARG A 20 -12.09 0.64 -38.55
CA ARG A 20 -12.28 1.07 -39.95
C ARG A 20 -11.09 1.91 -40.42
N TYR A 21 -10.70 2.92 -39.64
CA TYR A 21 -9.54 3.76 -39.94
C TYR A 21 -8.25 2.95 -40.10
N ASN A 22 -7.96 1.99 -39.22
CA ASN A 22 -6.73 1.20 -39.28
C ASN A 22 -6.66 0.29 -40.51
N SER A 23 -7.80 -0.29 -40.92
CA SER A 23 -7.92 -1.20 -42.07
C SER A 23 -8.06 -0.52 -43.43
N SER A 24 -8.33 0.79 -43.47
CA SER A 24 -8.57 1.53 -44.72
C SER A 24 -7.30 1.92 -45.50
N SER A 25 -7.48 2.13 -46.80
CA SER A 25 -6.47 2.68 -47.72
C SER A 25 -6.11 4.14 -47.39
N LYS A 26 -5.03 4.69 -47.98
CA LYS A 26 -4.57 6.06 -47.68
C LYS A 26 -5.61 7.13 -48.03
N LEU A 27 -6.37 6.94 -49.12
CA LEU A 27 -7.42 7.87 -49.56
C LEU A 27 -8.63 7.82 -48.62
N GLU A 28 -9.09 6.61 -48.27
CA GLU A 28 -10.18 6.43 -47.31
C GLU A 28 -9.85 6.97 -45.92
N LYS A 29 -8.61 6.74 -45.44
CA LYS A 29 -8.12 7.29 -44.17
C LYS A 29 -8.24 8.81 -44.14
N LYS A 30 -7.99 9.50 -45.25
CA LYS A 30 -8.13 10.96 -45.34
C LYS A 30 -9.59 11.37 -45.11
N SER A 31 -10.53 10.71 -45.79
CA SER A 31 -11.97 10.97 -45.67
C SER A 31 -12.49 10.71 -44.25
N ILE A 32 -12.16 9.53 -43.68
CA ILE A 32 -12.54 9.16 -42.32
C ILE A 32 -11.99 10.16 -41.29
N LEU A 33 -10.75 10.62 -41.49
CA LEU A 33 -10.12 11.58 -40.61
C LEU A 33 -10.77 12.97 -40.71
N ASP A 34 -11.18 13.41 -41.90
CA ASP A 34 -11.90 14.67 -42.10
C ASP A 34 -13.27 14.64 -41.43
N GLU A 35 -14.02 13.53 -41.59
CA GLU A 35 -15.29 13.30 -40.89
C GLU A 35 -15.09 13.36 -39.37
N PHE A 36 -14.13 12.60 -38.84
CA PHE A 36 -13.87 12.55 -37.41
C PHE A 36 -13.49 13.92 -36.82
N CYS A 37 -12.70 14.72 -37.54
CA CYS A 37 -12.35 16.07 -37.11
C CYS A 37 -13.57 17.01 -37.08
N LYS A 38 -14.44 16.93 -38.09
CA LYS A 38 -15.68 17.73 -38.16
C LYS A 38 -16.66 17.36 -37.05
N THR A 39 -16.88 16.06 -36.82
CA THR A 39 -17.84 15.55 -35.82
C THR A 39 -17.37 15.80 -34.39
N CYS A 40 -16.09 15.54 -34.08
CA CYS A 40 -15.55 15.71 -32.73
C CYS A 40 -14.98 17.10 -32.43
N GLY A 41 -14.86 17.98 -33.42
CA GLY A 41 -14.22 19.30 -33.28
C GLY A 41 -12.73 19.22 -32.91
N TYR A 42 -12.03 18.18 -33.36
CA TYR A 42 -10.62 17.96 -33.06
C TYR A 42 -9.71 18.42 -34.20
N ASN A 43 -8.51 18.90 -33.86
CA ASN A 43 -7.47 19.13 -34.85
C ASN A 43 -6.97 17.80 -35.43
N ARG A 44 -6.74 17.78 -36.74
CA ARG A 44 -6.16 16.66 -37.50
C ARG A 44 -4.97 15.98 -36.82
N LYS A 45 -4.00 16.73 -36.29
CA LYS A 45 -2.81 16.16 -35.61
C LYS A 45 -3.19 15.38 -34.35
N TYR A 46 -4.16 15.88 -33.59
CA TYR A 46 -4.68 15.20 -32.41
C TYR A 46 -5.45 13.93 -32.80
N SER A 47 -6.32 14.03 -33.79
CA SER A 47 -7.11 12.92 -34.32
C SER A 47 -6.25 11.76 -34.82
N ILE A 48 -5.19 12.05 -35.60
CA ILE A 48 -4.22 11.04 -36.05
C ILE A 48 -3.57 10.35 -34.85
N ARG A 49 -3.16 11.12 -33.83
CA ARG A 49 -2.49 10.58 -32.64
C ARG A 49 -3.37 9.59 -31.88
N ILE A 50 -4.65 9.91 -31.68
CA ILE A 50 -5.56 9.08 -30.89
C ILE A 50 -6.09 7.86 -31.67
N LEU A 51 -6.31 8.01 -32.99
CA LEU A 51 -6.69 6.90 -33.87
C LEU A 51 -5.55 5.87 -34.01
N ASN A 52 -4.30 6.33 -34.13
CA ASN A 52 -3.12 5.46 -34.19
C ASN A 52 -2.60 4.99 -32.82
N ALA A 53 -3.15 5.50 -31.71
CA ALA A 53 -2.68 5.13 -30.38
C ALA A 53 -2.91 3.64 -30.13
N LYS A 54 -1.85 2.86 -29.92
CA LYS A 54 -1.96 1.46 -29.49
C LYS A 54 -2.49 1.42 -28.06
N PRO A 55 -3.34 0.43 -27.69
CA PRO A 55 -3.76 0.26 -26.31
C PRO A 55 -2.52 0.13 -25.44
N ARG A 56 -2.41 0.99 -24.42
CA ARG A 56 -1.31 0.92 -23.46
C ARG A 56 -1.43 -0.41 -22.74
N LYS A 57 -0.61 -1.40 -23.11
CA LYS A 57 -0.51 -2.66 -22.37
C LYS A 57 -0.23 -2.29 -20.93
N GLN A 58 -1.18 -2.54 -20.03
CA GLN A 58 -0.96 -2.36 -18.61
C GLN A 58 0.19 -3.32 -18.26
N LYS A 59 1.37 -2.76 -17.96
CA LYS A 59 2.48 -3.59 -17.48
C LYS A 59 1.98 -4.24 -16.21
N LYS A 60 1.89 -5.59 -16.19
CA LYS A 60 1.60 -6.33 -14.96
C LYS A 60 2.57 -5.81 -13.90
N LYS A 61 2.06 -5.34 -12.76
CA LYS A 61 2.93 -4.94 -11.66
C LYS A 61 3.80 -6.15 -11.34
N LYS A 62 5.13 -5.97 -11.35
CA LYS A 62 6.03 -7.04 -10.93
C LYS A 62 5.65 -7.40 -9.49
N LEU A 63 5.23 -8.64 -9.27
CA LEU A 63 5.02 -9.11 -7.91
C LEU A 63 6.40 -9.08 -7.23
N GLY A 64 6.49 -8.39 -6.08
CA GLY A 64 7.72 -8.33 -5.31
C GLY A 64 8.09 -9.70 -4.73
N ARG A 65 9.18 -9.75 -3.95
CA ARG A 65 9.58 -10.94 -3.19
C ARG A 65 8.41 -11.43 -2.33
N GLN A 66 8.19 -12.75 -2.30
CA GLN A 66 7.20 -13.38 -1.42
C GLN A 66 7.47 -13.01 0.04
N LYS A 67 6.40 -12.82 0.82
CA LYS A 67 6.51 -12.43 2.24
C LYS A 67 6.92 -13.66 3.07
N LYS A 68 8.05 -13.56 3.78
CA LYS A 68 8.57 -14.64 4.65
C LYS A 68 7.75 -14.81 5.94
N TYR A 69 7.30 -13.69 6.53
CA TYR A 69 6.60 -13.66 7.82
C TYR A 69 5.09 -13.43 7.59
N GLU A 70 4.41 -14.49 7.17
CA GLU A 70 2.98 -14.53 6.92
C GLU A 70 2.38 -15.79 7.56
N GLY A 71 1.12 -15.72 7.96
CA GLY A 71 0.45 -16.75 8.75
C GLY A 71 -0.40 -16.14 9.88
N GLU A 72 -1.56 -16.75 10.14
CA GLU A 72 -2.45 -16.31 11.22
C GLU A 72 -1.87 -16.63 12.59
N GLU A 73 -1.29 -17.82 12.76
CA GLU A 73 -0.62 -18.26 14.00
C GLU A 73 0.50 -17.30 14.39
N PHE A 74 1.42 -17.03 13.46
CA PHE A 74 2.55 -16.12 13.65
C PHE A 74 2.08 -14.72 14.10
N LYS A 75 1.10 -14.15 13.39
CA LYS A 75 0.57 -12.82 13.72
C LYS A 75 -0.20 -12.82 15.04
N GLY A 76 -0.94 -13.89 15.32
CA GLY A 76 -1.72 -14.08 16.55
C GLY A 76 -0.81 -14.03 17.77
N PHE A 77 0.24 -14.86 17.79
CA PHE A 77 1.26 -14.85 18.84
C PHE A 77 1.89 -13.47 18.99
N LEU A 78 2.36 -12.87 17.88
CA LEU A 78 3.05 -11.59 17.91
C LEU A 78 2.17 -10.48 18.52
N ILE A 79 0.89 -10.41 18.13
CA ILE A 79 -0.08 -9.43 18.66
C ILE A 79 -0.39 -9.70 20.14
N LYS A 80 -0.55 -10.97 20.55
CA LYS A 80 -0.82 -11.35 21.94
C LYS A 80 0.33 -10.93 22.85
N THR A 81 1.56 -11.29 22.49
CA THR A 81 2.78 -10.92 23.23
C THR A 81 2.98 -9.40 23.26
N TRP A 82 2.72 -8.72 22.14
CA TRP A 82 2.81 -7.26 22.08
C TRP A 82 1.80 -6.55 22.99
N LYS A 83 0.56 -7.05 23.07
CA LYS A 83 -0.45 -6.52 24.00
C LYS A 83 -0.09 -6.79 25.46
N ALA A 84 0.34 -8.01 25.76
CA ALA A 84 0.73 -8.42 27.11
C ALA A 84 1.95 -7.63 27.65
N SER A 85 2.87 -7.24 26.76
CA SER A 85 4.07 -6.46 27.09
C SER A 85 3.86 -4.94 27.13
N ASN A 86 2.61 -4.46 27.14
CA ASN A 86 2.28 -3.03 27.10
C ASN A 86 2.74 -2.29 25.83
N LEU A 87 2.63 -2.94 24.67
CA LEU A 87 2.79 -2.34 23.34
C LEU A 87 4.18 -1.71 23.06
N PRO A 88 5.30 -2.38 23.36
CA PRO A 88 6.63 -1.86 23.12
C PRO A 88 6.96 -1.73 21.62
N CYS A 89 8.02 -1.00 21.27
CA CYS A 89 8.56 -1.02 19.91
C CYS A 89 9.22 -2.37 19.59
N GLY A 90 9.41 -2.67 18.30
CA GLY A 90 9.99 -3.94 17.84
C GLY A 90 11.35 -4.26 18.50
N LYS A 91 12.19 -3.24 18.74
CA LYS A 91 13.49 -3.41 19.42
C LYS A 91 13.38 -3.98 20.84
N ARG A 92 12.32 -3.62 21.57
CA ARG A 92 12.05 -4.13 22.91
C ARG A 92 11.26 -5.44 22.85
N LEU A 93 10.41 -5.60 21.85
CA LEU A 93 9.60 -6.81 21.71
C LEU A 93 10.42 -8.03 21.27
N GLU A 94 11.41 -7.86 20.39
CA GLU A 94 12.26 -8.95 19.92
C GLU A 94 12.88 -9.78 21.06
N PRO A 95 13.59 -9.19 22.05
CA PRO A 95 14.13 -9.99 23.17
C PRO A 95 13.03 -10.59 24.05
N ILE A 96 11.90 -9.90 24.22
CA ILE A 96 10.75 -10.42 24.98
C ILE A 96 10.22 -11.70 24.34
N ILE A 97 10.08 -11.71 23.00
CA ILE A 97 9.65 -12.90 22.25
C ILE A 97 10.59 -14.07 22.53
N LYS A 98 11.90 -13.87 22.44
CA LYS A 98 12.90 -14.93 22.66
C LYS A 98 12.81 -15.51 24.07
N ILE A 99 12.55 -14.68 25.08
CA ILE A 99 12.42 -15.13 26.49
C ILE A 99 11.08 -15.86 26.72
N TRP A 100 10.01 -15.41 26.08
CA TRP A 100 8.65 -15.91 26.35
C TRP A 100 8.28 -17.14 25.52
N LEU A 101 8.86 -17.27 24.33
CA LEU A 101 8.53 -18.34 23.38
C LEU A 101 8.66 -19.75 23.97
N PRO A 102 9.72 -20.12 24.73
CA PRO A 102 9.82 -21.46 25.33
C PRO A 102 8.68 -21.76 26.31
N LYS A 103 8.38 -20.80 27.20
CA LYS A 103 7.29 -20.95 28.20
C LYS A 103 5.91 -21.06 27.54
N TYR A 104 5.73 -20.36 26.42
CA TYR A 104 4.50 -20.44 25.64
C TYR A 104 4.30 -21.82 24.99
N ILE A 105 5.38 -22.46 24.55
CA ILE A 105 5.35 -23.83 24.02
C ILE A 105 5.02 -24.82 25.14
N GLU A 106 5.66 -24.68 26.31
CA GLU A 106 5.40 -25.51 27.50
C GLU A 106 3.94 -25.39 27.99
N SER A 107 3.33 -24.21 27.85
CA SER A 107 1.94 -23.98 28.22
C SER A 107 0.91 -24.67 27.29
N GLY A 108 1.35 -25.41 26.27
CA GLY A 108 0.48 -26.18 25.38
C GLY A 108 -0.12 -25.38 24.22
N GLU A 109 0.42 -24.21 23.89
CA GLU A 109 -0.04 -23.43 22.73
C GLU A 109 0.44 -24.10 21.42
N LYS A 110 -0.48 -24.33 20.48
CA LYS A 110 -0.17 -24.98 19.20
C LYS A 110 0.51 -24.00 18.26
N LEU A 111 1.83 -23.93 18.33
CA LEU A 111 2.66 -23.27 17.32
C LEU A 111 3.31 -24.33 16.44
N THR A 112 3.18 -24.16 15.12
CA THR A 112 3.92 -24.97 14.15
C THR A 112 5.43 -24.73 14.27
N THR A 113 6.24 -25.76 13.98
CA THR A 113 7.71 -25.68 14.02
C THR A 113 8.24 -24.55 13.14
N GLU A 114 7.68 -24.38 11.94
CA GLU A 114 8.01 -23.26 11.05
C GLU A 114 7.73 -21.89 11.67
N THR A 115 6.66 -21.77 12.47
CA THR A 115 6.29 -20.51 13.12
C THR A 115 7.27 -20.20 14.25
N ILE A 116 7.70 -21.21 15.01
CA ILE A 116 8.72 -21.08 16.06
C ILE A 116 10.05 -20.61 15.47
N GLU A 117 10.49 -21.21 14.37
CA GLU A 117 11.71 -20.79 13.65
C GLU A 117 11.59 -19.35 13.14
N LYS A 118 10.46 -18.98 12.52
CA LYS A 118 10.18 -17.61 12.07
C LYS A 118 10.20 -16.61 13.23
N LEU A 119 9.70 -16.98 14.41
CA LEU A 119 9.69 -16.12 15.60
C LEU A 119 11.08 -15.96 16.23
N ASN A 120 11.94 -16.96 16.11
CA ASN A 120 13.34 -16.85 16.55
C ASN A 120 14.20 -16.01 15.59
N ASP A 121 13.94 -16.12 14.28
CA ASP A 121 14.70 -15.43 13.22
C ASP A 121 14.26 -13.97 12.99
N ILE A 122 13.04 -13.59 13.39
CA ILE A 122 12.51 -12.26 13.06
C ILE A 122 13.33 -11.12 13.69
N SER A 123 13.65 -10.12 12.87
CA SER A 123 14.31 -8.88 13.34
C SER A 123 13.32 -7.84 13.87
N ALA A 124 13.75 -7.03 14.84
CA ALA A 124 13.01 -5.87 15.36
C ALA A 124 12.39 -4.98 14.27
N SER A 125 13.13 -4.72 13.18
CA SER A 125 12.65 -3.88 12.08
C SER A 125 11.47 -4.51 11.33
N THR A 126 11.45 -5.84 11.21
CA THR A 126 10.37 -6.59 10.57
C THR A 126 9.13 -6.57 11.45
N ILE A 127 9.30 -6.74 12.77
CA ILE A 127 8.23 -6.61 13.76
C ILE A 127 7.54 -5.23 13.63
N ASP A 128 8.31 -4.15 13.58
CA ASP A 128 7.75 -2.79 13.44
C ASP A 128 7.01 -2.60 12.10
N ARG A 129 7.49 -3.19 11.00
CA ARG A 129 6.80 -3.16 9.69
C ARG A 129 5.46 -3.93 9.74
N ILE A 130 5.43 -5.08 10.41
CA ILE A 130 4.21 -5.89 10.59
C ILE A 130 3.18 -5.14 11.43
N PHE A 131 3.61 -4.43 12.48
CA PHE A 131 2.70 -3.66 13.32
C PHE A 131 2.28 -2.32 12.76
N LYS A 132 3.02 -1.73 11.81
CA LYS A 132 2.70 -0.42 11.19
C LYS A 132 1.20 -0.23 10.84
N PRO A 133 0.51 -1.17 10.15
CA PRO A 133 -0.92 -1.02 9.86
C PRO A 133 -1.83 -1.09 11.09
N ILE A 134 -1.42 -1.81 12.13
CA ILE A 134 -2.26 -2.10 13.32
C ILE A 134 -2.03 -1.07 14.42
N ARG A 135 -0.82 -0.53 14.54
CA ARG A 135 -0.35 0.34 15.64
C ARG A 135 -1.19 1.59 15.81
N HIS A 136 -1.72 2.14 14.73
CA HIS A 136 -2.65 3.27 14.75
C HIS A 136 -3.86 3.03 15.68
N ARG A 137 -4.39 1.79 15.72
CA ARG A 137 -5.57 1.44 16.52
C ARG A 137 -5.31 1.51 18.02
N TYR A 138 -4.05 1.43 18.43
CA TYR A 138 -3.63 1.35 19.83
C TYR A 138 -2.93 2.65 20.33
N LYS A 139 -3.01 3.75 19.57
CA LYS A 139 -2.37 5.04 19.86
C LYS A 139 -2.87 5.77 21.12
N LYS A 140 -3.83 5.21 21.86
CA LYS A 140 -4.46 5.84 23.04
C LYS A 140 -3.90 5.36 24.38
N ARG A 141 -2.58 5.19 24.52
CA ARG A 141 -1.95 4.96 25.82
C ARG A 141 -0.76 5.92 25.99
N GLY A 142 -0.79 6.70 27.07
CA GLY A 142 0.25 7.70 27.36
C GLY A 142 -0.13 9.14 27.01
N LEU A 143 -1.41 9.52 27.02
CA LEU A 143 -1.71 10.91 27.37
C LEU A 143 -1.22 11.06 28.81
N CYS A 144 -0.11 11.76 29.02
CA CYS A 144 0.33 12.13 30.35
C CYS A 144 -0.88 12.75 31.06
N THR A 145 -1.26 12.21 32.23
CA THR A 145 -2.35 12.77 33.04
C THR A 145 -2.00 14.17 33.53
N THR A 146 -0.71 14.49 33.58
CA THR A 146 -0.16 15.79 33.92
C THR A 146 0.01 16.64 32.66
N LYS A 147 -0.55 17.85 32.66
CA LYS A 147 -0.13 18.91 31.74
C LYS A 147 1.38 19.14 31.94
N PRO A 148 2.20 19.23 30.89
CA PRO A 148 3.59 19.63 31.03
C PRO A 148 3.63 21.10 31.48
N GLY A 149 3.65 21.33 32.79
CA GLY A 149 3.95 22.63 33.36
C GLY A 149 5.46 22.85 33.40
N SER A 150 5.92 24.03 33.03
CA SER A 150 7.32 24.47 33.19
C SER A 150 7.77 24.44 34.67
N ILE A 151 6.83 24.63 35.59
CA ILE A 151 7.05 24.97 37.00
C ILE A 151 7.74 23.85 37.81
N LEU A 152 7.43 22.57 37.56
CA LEU A 152 7.93 21.47 38.42
C LEU A 152 9.28 20.89 37.98
N LYS A 153 9.74 21.18 36.76
CA LYS A 153 11.02 20.64 36.26
C LYS A 153 12.24 21.33 36.88
N GLU A 154 12.12 22.62 37.23
CA GLU A 154 13.20 23.39 37.86
C GLU A 154 13.36 23.05 39.35
N LEU A 155 12.29 22.58 40.00
CA LEU A 155 12.27 22.28 41.44
C LEU A 155 12.80 20.88 41.79
N ILE A 156 12.95 19.99 40.82
CA ILE A 156 13.43 18.62 41.03
C ILE A 156 14.85 18.52 40.45
N PRO A 157 15.91 18.59 41.27
CA PRO A 157 17.28 18.46 40.79
C PRO A 157 17.47 17.07 40.19
N ILE A 158 17.73 17.01 38.88
CA ILE A 158 18.08 15.76 38.19
C ILE A 158 19.52 15.43 38.58
N ARG A 159 19.72 14.38 39.38
CA ARG A 159 21.06 13.87 39.71
C ARG A 159 21.68 13.29 38.43
N THR A 160 22.64 14.00 37.84
CA THR A 160 23.35 13.60 36.61
C THR A 160 24.62 12.79 36.85
N ASN A 161 24.84 12.24 38.05
CA ASN A 161 26.01 11.40 38.31
C ASN A 161 25.71 9.94 37.90
N GLN A 162 26.16 9.57 36.69
CA GLN A 162 26.49 8.20 36.29
C GLN A 162 27.75 8.23 35.42
#